data_AF-W6N596-F1
#
_entry.id   AF-W6N596-F1
#
_cell.length_a   1.000
_cell.length_b   1.000
_cell.length_c   1.000
_cell.angle_alpha   90.00
_cell.angle_beta   90.00
_cell.angle_gamma   90.00
#
_symmetry.space_group_name_H-M   'P 1'
#
loop_
_entity.id
_entity.type
_entity.pdbx_description
1 polymer ?
#
loop_
_entity_poly.entity_id
_entity_poly.type
_entity_poly.pdbx_seq_one_letter_code
_entity_poly.pdbx_strand_id
1 'polypeptide(L)' 'MKVLTIIQSWDSLITLGDKHIETRLWRTKYRGSLLIHAGKT' A
#
# COMPACT_ATOMS: atom_id res chain seq x y z
N MET A 1 6.00 12.55 -6.19
CA MET A 1 5.70 11.11 -6.03
C MET A 1 4.88 10.92 -4.76
N LYS A 2 3.90 10.01 -4.74
CA LYS A 2 3.14 9.69 -3.51
C LYS A 2 3.58 8.33 -2.97
N VAL A 3 3.52 8.19 -1.65
CA VAL A 3 3.84 6.95 -0.94
C VAL A 3 2.67 6.59 -0.02
N LEU A 4 2.42 5.30 0.14
CA LEU A 4 1.49 4.78 1.13
C LEU A 4 2.25 3.84 2.07
N THR A 5 2.14 4.11 3.37
CA THR A 5 2.63 3.20 4.39
C THR A 5 1.67 2.04 4.54
N ILE A 6 2.21 0.82 4.50
CA ILE A 6 1.48 -0.43 4.66
C ILE A 6 2.16 -1.21 5.79
N ILE A 7 1.36 -1.69 6.74
CA ILE A 7 1.86 -2.42 7.90
C ILE A 7 2.37 -3.78 7.44
N GLN A 8 3.55 -4.17 7.93
CA GLN A 8 4.07 -5.51 7.71
C GLN A 8 3.13 -6.57 8.33
N SER A 9 2.85 -7.68 7.68
CA SER A 9 3.46 -8.22 6.44
C SER A 9 2.67 -7.92 5.16
N TRP A 10 1.62 -7.10 5.23
CA TRP A 10 0.71 -6.87 4.09
C TRP A 10 1.38 -6.19 2.90
N ASP A 11 2.44 -5.42 3.14
CA ASP A 11 3.26 -4.79 2.11
C ASP A 11 3.88 -5.84 1.18
N SER A 12 4.38 -6.94 1.75
CA SER A 12 5.03 -8.02 1.01
C SER A 12 4.06 -8.72 0.06
N LEU A 13 2.80 -8.89 0.47
CA LEU A 13 1.77 -9.47 -0.40
C LEU A 13 1.45 -8.56 -1.58
N ILE A 14 1.55 -7.24 -1.42
CA ILE A 14 1.30 -6.30 -2.52
C ILE A 14 2.50 -6.25 -3.46
N THR A 15 3.73 -6.27 -2.94
CA THR A 15 4.94 -6.27 -3.77
C THR A 15 5.14 -7.57 -4.53
N LEU A 16 4.72 -8.71 -3.97
CA LEU A 16 4.72 -10.02 -4.64
C LEU A 16 3.57 -10.19 -5.64
N GLY A 17 2.55 -9.32 -5.59
CA GLY A 17 1.39 -9.38 -6.48
C GLY A 17 0.27 -10.30 -6.00
N ASP A 18 0.34 -10.85 -4.79
CA ASP A 18 -0.73 -11.68 -4.22
C ASP A 18 -1.93 -10.82 -3.76
N LYS A 19 -1.66 -9.58 -3.30
CA LYS A 19 -2.68 -8.64 -2.82
C LYS A 19 -2.84 -7.45 -3.78
N HIS A 20 -3.99 -7.41 -4.44
CA HIS A 20 -4.32 -6.37 -5.42
C HIS A 20 -5.15 -5.21 -4.84
N ILE A 21 -5.83 -5.43 -3.72
CA ILE A 21 -6.74 -4.46 -3.11
C ILE A 21 -6.24 -4.09 -1.72
N GLU A 22 -5.97 -2.79 -1.50
CA GLU A 22 -5.63 -2.25 -0.19
C GLU A 22 -6.83 -1.51 0.42
N THR A 23 -7.31 -1.99 1.57
CA THR A 23 -8.44 -1.41 2.29
C THR A 23 -7.98 -0.41 3.35
N ARG A 24 -8.73 0.70 3.47
CA ARG A 24 -8.45 1.80 4.41
C ARG A 24 -9.78 2.40 4.89
N LEU A 25 -9.77 2.97 6.09
CA LEU A 25 -10.93 3.70 6.65
C LEU A 25 -11.18 5.04 5.95
N TRP A 26 -10.20 5.55 5.21
CA TRP A 26 -10.29 6.81 4.47
C TRP A 26 -10.12 6.56 2.97
N ARG A 27 -10.74 7.44 2.17
CA ARG A 27 -10.73 7.33 0.71
C ARG A 27 -9.64 8.22 0.10
N THR A 28 -8.96 7.73 -0.94
CA THR A 28 -8.06 8.53 -1.78
C THR A 28 -8.59 8.67 -3.20
N LYS A 29 -8.53 9.89 -3.75
CA LYS A 29 -8.81 10.18 -5.16
C LYS A 29 -7.59 9.98 -6.06
N TYR A 30 -6.42 9.71 -5.50
CA TYR A 30 -5.18 9.56 -6.28
C TYR A 30 -5.25 8.37 -7.25
N ARG A 31 -4.73 8.56 -8.46
CA ARG A 31 -4.60 7.54 -9.51
C ARG A 31 -3.22 7.69 -10.16
N GLY A 32 -2.57 6.57 -10.48
CA GLY A 32 -1.21 6.52 -11.03
C GLY A 32 -0.23 5.82 -10.09
N SER A 33 1.07 5.92 -10.41
CA SER A 33 2.15 5.22 -9.69
C SER A 33 2.22 5.63 -8.23
N LEU A 34 2.18 4.64 -7.34
CA LEU A 34 2.22 4.83 -5.90
C LEU A 34 3.37 4.01 -5.33
N LEU A 35 4.23 4.65 -4.53
CA LEU A 35 5.28 3.94 -3.80
C LEU A 35 4.68 3.28 -2.56
N ILE A 36 5.24 2.13 -2.18
CA ILE A 36 4.87 1.42 -0.96
C ILE A 36 6.02 1.56 0.04
N HIS A 37 5.70 2.02 1.24
CA HIS A 37 6.63 2.02 2.37
C HIS A 37 6.19 0.94 3.36
N ALA A 38 7.10 0.02 3.68
CA ALA A 38 6.88 -0.98 4.73
C ALA A 38 6.95 -0.29 6.10
N GLY A 39 5.79 -0.07 6.70
CA GLY A 39 5.69 0.51 8.03
C GLY A 39 6.15 -0.48 9.08
N LYS A 40 7.12 -0.07 9.89
CA LYS A 40 7.46 -0.75 11.14
C LYS A 40 6.34 -0.45 12.15
N THR A 41 5.87 -1.49 12.85
CA THR A 41 4.87 -1.39 13.95
C THR A 41 5.17 -0.26 14.91
#